data_AF-A0A6I2YZS2-F1
#
_entry.id   AF-A0A6I2YZS2-F1
#
_cell.length_a   1.000
_cell.length_b   1.000
_cell.length_c   1.000
_cell.angle_alpha   90.00
_cell.angle_beta   90.00
_cell.angle_gamma   90.00
#
_symmetry.space_group_name_H-M   'P 1'
#
loop_
_entity.id
_entity.type
_entity.pdbx_description
1 polymer ?
#
loop_
_entity_poly.entity_id
_entity_poly.type
_entity_poly.pdbx_seq_one_letter_code
_entity_poly.pdbx_strand_id
1 'polypeptide(L)'
;MRSLQKTGLGPESTFVTDLPMPTAGAGEVIMRVEACGLCGSDLHAWRTDPGYEWVKPPVVLGHEIVGTIIEVAPGVHGWNIGDRAVVVS
;
A
#
# COMPACT_ATOMS: atom_id res chain seq x y z
N MET A 1 2.66 5.08 -10.66
CA MET A 1 3.52 4.97 -9.48
C MET A 1 4.35 3.70 -9.53
N ARG A 2 5.62 3.78 -9.14
CA ARG A 2 6.49 2.62 -8.95
C ARG A 2 6.13 1.92 -7.64
N SER A 3 5.94 0.60 -7.66
CA SER A 3 5.41 -0.18 -6.54
C SER A 3 6.07 -1.56 -6.42
N LEU A 4 6.07 -2.15 -5.22
CA LEU A 4 6.45 -3.55 -5.01
C LEU A 4 5.18 -4.41 -5.08
N GLN A 5 4.99 -5.10 -6.20
CA GLN A 5 3.77 -5.85 -6.48
C GLN A 5 4.05 -7.35 -6.45
N LYS A 6 3.28 -8.07 -5.63
CA LYS A 6 3.17 -9.52 -5.66
C LYS A 6 2.08 -9.89 -6.68
N THR A 7 2.46 -10.49 -7.80
CA THR A 7 1.56 -10.86 -8.91
C THR A 7 1.13 -12.33 -8.89
N GLY A 8 1.79 -13.15 -8.07
CA GLY A 8 1.49 -14.57 -7.89
C GLY A 8 1.92 -15.07 -6.50
N LEU A 9 1.72 -16.36 -6.26
CA LEU A 9 2.19 -17.00 -5.02
C LEU A 9 3.72 -17.11 -5.05
N GLY A 10 4.32 -17.20 -3.86
CA GLY A 10 5.76 -17.34 -3.71
C GLY A 10 6.59 -16.06 -3.95
N PRO A 11 7.86 -16.07 -3.51
CA PRO A 11 8.82 -14.96 -3.65
C PRO A 11 9.10 -14.49 -5.07
N GLU A 12 9.23 -15.45 -6.00
CA GLU A 12 9.60 -15.27 -7.40
C GLU A 12 8.57 -14.48 -8.20
N SER A 13 7.34 -14.40 -7.68
CA SER A 13 6.24 -13.68 -8.29
C SER A 13 6.09 -12.25 -7.74
N THR A 14 7.17 -11.65 -7.22
CA THR A 14 7.16 -10.29 -6.66
C THR A 14 8.15 -9.40 -7.38
N PHE A 15 7.65 -8.29 -7.93
CA PHE A 15 8.42 -7.42 -8.81
C PHE A 15 8.22 -5.96 -8.43
N VAL A 16 9.22 -5.14 -8.74
CA VAL A 16 9.03 -3.69 -8.78
C VAL A 16 8.40 -3.34 -10.12
N THR A 17 7.16 -2.84 -10.11
CA THR A 17 6.36 -2.54 -11.31
C THR A 17 5.87 -1.09 -11.31
N ASP A 18 5.67 -0.54 -12.50
CA ASP A 18 4.98 0.73 -12.68
C ASP A 18 3.48 0.48 -12.88
N LEU A 19 2.67 1.02 -11.96
CA LEU A 19 1.22 0.99 -12.01
C LEU A 19 0.67 2.38 -12.36
N PRO A 20 -0.58 2.50 -12.86
CA PRO A 20 -1.26 3.79 -12.93
C PRO A 20 -1.30 4.49 -11.58
N MET A 21 -1.42 5.81 -11.57
CA MET A 21 -1.76 6.52 -10.32
C MET A 21 -3.18 6.11 -9.90
N PRO A 22 -3.41 5.84 -8.61
CA PRO A 22 -4.78 5.62 -8.12
C PRO A 22 -5.61 6.90 -8.23
N THR A 23 -6.92 6.76 -8.09
CA THR A 23 -7.88 7.86 -7.94
C THR A 23 -8.66 7.61 -6.66
N ALA A 24 -8.85 8.62 -5.81
CA ALA A 24 -9.60 8.40 -4.57
C ALA A 24 -11.09 8.25 -4.86
N GLY A 25 -11.69 7.19 -4.32
CA GLY A 25 -13.13 7.05 -4.20
C GLY A 25 -13.69 7.97 -3.11
N ALA A 26 -15.02 8.08 -3.04
CA ALA A 26 -15.67 8.85 -1.97
C ALA A 26 -15.26 8.31 -0.58
N GLY A 27 -14.88 9.22 0.32
CA GLY A 27 -14.37 8.88 1.66
C GLY A 27 -12.90 8.45 1.71
N GLU A 28 -12.18 8.49 0.59
CA GLU A 28 -10.77 8.12 0.52
C GLU A 28 -9.84 9.33 0.32
N VAL A 29 -8.56 9.14 0.66
CA VAL A 29 -7.48 10.08 0.38
C VAL A 29 -6.39 9.37 -0.40
N ILE A 30 -5.69 10.09 -1.28
CA ILE A 30 -4.43 9.59 -1.85
C ILE A 30 -3.28 10.21 -1.08
N MET A 31 -2.36 9.35 -0.65
CA MET A 31 -1.13 9.75 0.02
C MET A 31 0.06 9.46 -0.89
N ARG A 32 0.94 10.44 -1.08
CA ARG A 32 2.27 10.21 -1.64
C ARG A 32 3.14 9.60 -0.55
N VAL A 33 3.46 8.32 -0.71
CA VAL A 33 4.33 7.58 0.20
C VAL A 33 5.75 8.16 0.13
N GLU A 34 6.30 8.51 1.30
CA GLU A 34 7.69 8.97 1.47
C GLU A 34 8.60 7.83 1.92
N ALA A 35 8.10 6.98 2.81
CA ALA A 35 8.79 5.77 3.28
C ALA A 35 7.77 4.69 3.70
N CYS A 36 8.23 3.43 3.68
CA CYS A 36 7.53 2.27 4.23
C CYS A 36 8.48 1.50 5.14
N GLY A 37 8.04 1.18 6.36
CA GLY A 37 8.68 0.20 7.24
C GLY A 37 8.60 -1.21 6.66
N LEU A 38 9.48 -2.08 7.15
CA LEU A 38 9.51 -3.49 6.80
C LEU A 38 9.36 -4.30 8.09
N CYS A 39 8.35 -5.16 8.11
CA CYS A 39 8.02 -6.02 9.24
C CYS A 39 8.24 -7.50 8.89
N GLY A 40 8.34 -8.36 9.90
CA GLY A 40 8.42 -9.81 9.70
C GLY A 40 7.19 -10.39 8.98
N SER A 41 6.02 -9.78 9.18
CA SER A 41 4.77 -10.13 8.47
C SER A 41 4.86 -9.92 6.96
N ASP A 42 5.66 -8.96 6.48
CA ASP A 42 5.88 -8.77 5.04
C ASP A 42 6.59 -9.98 4.43
N LEU A 43 7.52 -10.60 5.16
CA LEU A 43 8.21 -11.80 4.70
C LEU A 43 7.25 -12.99 4.60
N HIS A 44 6.36 -13.15 5.58
CA HIS A 44 5.35 -14.20 5.57
C HIS A 44 4.35 -14.02 4.41
N ALA A 45 3.87 -12.79 4.20
CA ALA A 45 3.00 -12.43 3.08
C ALA A 45 3.71 -12.65 1.72
N TRP A 46 4.96 -12.24 1.61
CA TRP A 46 5.79 -12.39 0.42
C TRP A 46 6.01 -13.86 0.05
N ARG A 47 6.32 -14.71 1.03
CA ARG A 47 6.50 -16.16 0.83
C ARG A 47 5.20 -16.92 0.64
N THR A 48 4.07 -16.35 1.08
CA THR A 48 2.79 -17.05 1.19
C THR A 48 2.89 -18.19 2.21
N ASP A 49 3.40 -17.87 3.39
CA ASP A 49 3.46 -18.82 4.51
C ASP A 49 2.05 -19.18 5.03
N PRO A 50 1.88 -20.36 5.65
CA PRO A 50 0.61 -20.72 6.27
C PRO A 50 0.08 -19.65 7.23
N GLY A 51 -1.19 -19.26 7.08
CA GLY A 51 -1.81 -18.16 7.83
C GLY A 51 -1.80 -16.80 7.13
N TYR A 52 -1.15 -16.68 5.97
CA TYR A 52 -1.11 -15.46 5.14
C TYR A 52 -1.84 -15.61 3.80
N GLU A 53 -2.67 -16.64 3.63
CA GLU A 53 -3.44 -16.91 2.41
C GLU A 53 -4.48 -15.81 2.08
N TRP A 54 -4.75 -14.92 3.03
CA TRP A 54 -5.60 -13.75 2.85
C TRP A 54 -4.91 -12.65 2.01
N VAL A 55 -3.58 -12.66 1.90
CA VAL A 55 -2.82 -11.76 1.02
C VAL A 55 -2.83 -12.31 -0.40
N LYS A 56 -3.92 -12.02 -1.13
CA LYS A 56 -4.18 -12.58 -2.46
C LYS A 56 -3.55 -11.73 -3.58
N PRO A 57 -2.70 -12.31 -4.45
CA PRO A 57 -2.23 -11.62 -5.65
C PRO A 57 -3.36 -11.35 -6.66
N PRO A 58 -3.28 -10.28 -7.49
CA PRO A 58 -2.23 -9.26 -7.49
C PRO A 58 -2.42 -8.24 -6.36
N VAL A 59 -1.35 -7.93 -5.62
CA VAL A 59 -1.38 -6.99 -4.48
C VAL A 59 -0.08 -6.19 -4.36
N VAL A 60 -0.20 -4.92 -3.98
CA VAL A 60 0.95 -4.08 -3.60
C VAL A 60 1.27 -4.33 -2.13
N LEU A 61 2.53 -4.65 -1.83
CA LEU A 61 2.99 -4.93 -0.47
C LEU A 61 3.35 -3.65 0.30
N GLY A 62 3.45 -3.77 1.62
CA GLY A 62 3.77 -2.70 2.56
C GLY A 62 2.55 -2.24 3.36
N HIS A 63 2.68 -2.23 4.68
CA HIS A 63 1.59 -1.90 5.62
C HIS A 63 2.00 -0.92 6.73
N GLU A 64 3.20 -0.34 6.62
CA GLU A 64 3.76 0.61 7.59
C GLU A 64 4.26 1.87 6.88
N ILE A 65 3.36 2.71 6.37
CA ILE A 65 3.73 3.83 5.49
C ILE A 65 3.61 5.19 6.18
N VAL A 66 4.49 6.11 5.80
CA VAL A 66 4.39 7.55 6.10
C VAL A 66 4.40 8.34 4.80
N GLY A 67 3.62 9.40 4.75
CA GLY A 67 3.56 10.24 3.57
C GLY A 67 2.78 11.52 3.76
N THR A 68 2.52 12.18 2.64
CA THR A 68 1.76 13.42 2.57
C THR A 68 0.50 13.20 1.75
N ILE A 69 -0.65 13.67 2.24
CA ILE A 69 -1.92 13.62 1.49
C ILE A 69 -1.84 14.55 0.28
N ILE A 70 -2.15 14.03 -0.90
CA ILE A 70 -2.11 14.75 -2.19
C ILE A 70 -3.48 14.88 -2.87
N GLU A 71 -4.45 14.08 -2.44
CA GLU A 71 -5.84 14.13 -2.92
C GLU A 71 -6.78 13.79 -1.77
N VAL A 72 -7.87 14.53 -1.65
CA VAL A 72 -8.94 14.30 -0.67
C VAL A 72 -10.26 14.26 -1.42
N ALA A 73 -10.94 13.11 -1.40
CA ALA A 73 -12.20 12.94 -2.10
C ALA A 73 -13.41 13.44 -1.28
N PRO A 74 -14.58 13.62 -1.92
CA PRO A 74 -15.81 13.97 -1.22
C PRO A 74 -16.14 12.98 -0.10
N GLY A 75 -16.65 13.49 1.02
CA GLY A 75 -17.01 12.68 2.20
C GLY A 75 -15.86 12.45 3.19
N VAL A 76 -14.64 12.89 2.90
CA VAL A 76 -13.56 12.93 3.88
C VAL A 76 -13.68 14.18 4.75
N HIS A 77 -13.55 14.00 6.05
CA HIS A 77 -13.55 15.07 7.04
C HIS A 77 -12.29 14.99 7.91
N GLY A 78 -11.78 16.14 8.36
CA GLY A 78 -10.64 16.22 9.27
C GLY A 78 -9.26 16.04 8.62
N TRP A 79 -9.19 15.85 7.30
CA TRP A 79 -7.95 15.72 6.54
C TRP A 79 -7.90 16.72 5.39
N ASN A 80 -6.72 17.26 5.13
CA ASN A 80 -6.45 18.22 4.08
C ASN A 80 -5.27 17.76 3.21
N ILE A 81 -5.26 18.24 1.96
CA ILE A 81 -4.06 18.14 1.11
C ILE A 81 -2.90 18.85 1.82
N GLY A 82 -1.75 18.16 1.90
CA GLY A 82 -0.56 18.63 2.60
C GLY A 82 -0.39 18.08 4.01
N ASP A 83 -1.43 17.48 4.60
CA ASP A 83 -1.30 16.82 5.90
C ASP A 83 -0.34 15.63 5.82
N ARG A 84 0.49 15.47 6.85
CA ARG A 84 1.35 14.30 7.03
C ARG A 84 0.59 13.25 7.82
N ALA A 85 0.59 12.02 7.33
CA ALA A 85 -0.09 10.91 7.98
C ALA A 85 0.78 9.64 7.98
N VAL A 86 0.45 8.76 8.93
CA VAL A 86 1.04 7.44 9.10
C VAL A 86 -0.10 6.43 8.99
N VAL A 87 0.13 5.35 8.23
CA VAL A 87 -0.76 4.20 8.15
C VAL A 87 0.01 2.98 8.67
N VAL A 88 -0.52 2.36 9.70
CA VAL A 88 -0.02 1.10 10.27
C VAL A 88 -1.23 0.20 10.43
N SER A 89 -1.19 -0.99 9.83
CA SER A 89 -2.28 -1.96 9.83
C SER A 89 -1.79 -3.37 10.07
#